data_AF-A0A7G5EF35-F1
#
_entry.id   AF-A0A7G5EF35-F1
#
_cell.length_a   1.000
_cell.length_b   1.000
_cell.length_c   1.000
_cell.angle_alpha   90.00
_cell.angle_beta   90.00
_cell.angle_gamma   90.00
#
_symmetry.space_group_name_H-M   'P 1'
#
loop_
_entity.id
_entity.type
_entity.pdbx_description
1 polymer ?
#
loop_
_entity_poly.entity_id
_entity_poly.type
_entity_poly.pdbx_seq_one_letter_code
_entity_poly.pdbx_strand_id
1 'polypeptide(L)' 'MGDVVGLFCTPNQAPLSQVIDVVFVYLEKNPKDRHDTALVLINHALVKAFPCPAKK' A
#
# COMPACT_ATOMS: atom_id res chain seq x y z
N MET A 1 -7.14 9.62 21.85
CA MET A 1 -5.81 9.77 21.24
C MET A 1 -5.66 8.68 20.18
N GLY A 2 -5.52 9.04 18.90
CA GLY A 2 -5.33 8.08 17.82
C GLY A 2 -3.91 8.19 17.28
N ASP A 3 -3.14 7.11 17.42
CA ASP A 3 -1.74 7.06 17.01
C ASP A 3 -1.59 7.20 15.51
N VAL A 4 -0.61 8.01 15.10
CA VAL A 4 -0.19 8.16 13.70
C VAL A 4 0.67 6.94 13.37
N VAL A 5 0.04 5.81 13.05
CA VAL A 5 0.72 4.67 12.42
C VAL A 5 0.10 4.42 11.04
N GLY A 6 -0.04 5.48 10.24
CA GLY A 6 -0.44 5.36 8.84
C GLY A 6 0.80 5.19 7.97
N LEU A 7 1.15 3.96 7.58
CA LEU A 7 2.19 3.72 6.58
C LEU A 7 1.80 4.30 5.21
N PHE A 8 0.50 4.42 4.94
CA PHE A 8 -0.07 4.93 3.70
C PHE A 8 -1.41 5.62 3.98
N CYS A 9 -1.87 6.45 3.04
CA CYS A 9 -3.11 7.22 3.12
C CYS A 9 -4.00 6.87 1.94
N THR A 10 -4.87 5.87 2.09
CA THR A 10 -5.84 5.53 1.04
C THR A 10 -6.83 6.68 0.84
N PRO A 11 -7.22 6.99 -0.41
CA PRO A 11 -8.26 7.97 -0.64
C PRO A 11 -9.58 7.49 -0.03
N ASN A 12 -10.39 8.43 0.48
CA ASN A 12 -11.60 8.18 1.28
C ASN A 12 -12.64 7.23 0.66
N GLN A 13 -12.52 6.91 -0.64
CA GLN A 13 -13.49 6.14 -1.41
C GLN A 13 -12.85 5.14 -2.37
N ALA A 14 -11.60 4.70 -2.14
CA ALA A 14 -11.05 3.61 -2.96
C ALA A 14 -11.88 2.34 -2.74
N PRO A 15 -12.50 1.77 -3.79
CA PRO A 15 -13.13 0.46 -3.66
C PRO A 15 -12.08 -0.61 -3.37
N LEU A 16 -12.48 -1.70 -2.72
CA LEU A 16 -11.58 -2.82 -2.42
C LEU A 16 -10.91 -3.37 -3.69
N SER A 17 -11.61 -3.37 -4.83
CA SER A 17 -11.05 -3.77 -6.12
C SER A 17 -9.82 -2.94 -6.51
N GLN A 18 -9.85 -1.62 -6.30
CA GLN A 18 -8.71 -0.76 -6.60
C GLN A 18 -7.50 -1.06 -5.70
N VAL A 19 -7.73 -1.41 -4.44
CA VAL A 19 -6.67 -1.82 -3.50
C VAL A 19 -6.03 -3.13 -3.99
N ILE A 20 -6.85 -4.09 -4.43
CA ILE A 20 -6.38 -5.36 -5.01
C ILE A 20 -5.56 -5.12 -6.28
N ASP A 21 -6.04 -4.26 -7.19
CA ASP A 21 -5.36 -3.93 -8.44
C ASP A 21 -3.98 -3.31 -8.18
N VAL A 22 -3.88 -2.42 -7.19
CA VAL A 22 -2.60 -1.82 -6.77
C VAL A 22 -1.61 -2.87 -6.29
N VAL A 23 -2.07 -3.80 -5.45
CA VAL A 23 -1.21 -4.90 -4.96
C VAL A 23 -0.79 -5.82 -6.11
N PHE A 24 -1.70 -6.14 -7.03
CA PHE A 24 -1.41 -6.97 -8.20
C PHE A 24 -0.31 -6.34 -9.06
N VAL A 25 -0.47 -5.05 -9.42
CA VAL A 25 0.52 -4.30 -10.19
C VAL A 25 1.88 -4.24 -9.48
N TYR A 26 1.89 -4.13 -8.15
CA TYR A 26 3.14 -4.20 -7.38
C TYR A 26 3.82 -5.56 -7.52
N LEU A 27 3.07 -6.66 -7.36
CA LEU A 27 3.62 -8.02 -7.43
C LEU A 27 4.12 -8.40 -8.82
N GLU A 28 3.54 -7.85 -9.89
CA GLU A 28 4.02 -8.03 -11.27
C GLU A 28 5.33 -7.28 -11.52
N LYS A 29 5.43 -6.04 -11.02
CA LYS A 29 6.60 -5.18 -11.25
C LYS A 29 7.79 -5.49 -10.35
N ASN A 30 7.57 -6.19 -9.23
CA ASN A 30 8.60 -6.49 -8.23
C ASN A 30 8.67 -8.01 -7.96
N PRO A 31 8.98 -8.86 -8.96
CA PRO A 31 9.00 -10.32 -8.78
C PRO A 31 10.04 -10.78 -7.77
N LYS A 32 11.11 -9.99 -7.56
CA LYS A 32 12.15 -10.28 -6.57
C LYS A 32 11.60 -10.27 -5.15
N ASP A 33 10.58 -9.47 -4.86
CA ASP A 33 10.04 -9.30 -3.51
C ASP A 33 9.09 -10.45 -3.13
N ARG A 34 8.69 -11.32 -4.07
CA ARG A 34 7.67 -12.37 -3.85
C ARG A 34 8.04 -13.44 -2.80
N HIS A 35 9.26 -13.40 -2.27
CA HIS A 35 9.68 -14.23 -1.14
C HIS A 35 9.26 -13.64 0.22
N ASP A 36 8.88 -12.36 0.26
CA ASP A 36 8.38 -11.69 1.45
C ASP A 36 6.97 -12.14 1.81
N THR A 37 6.57 -11.89 3.06
CA THR A 37 5.20 -12.16 3.51
C THR A 37 4.18 -11.28 2.78
N ALA A 38 2.96 -11.79 2.60
CA ALA A 38 1.88 -11.04 1.98
C ALA A 38 1.61 -9.68 2.65
N LEU A 39 1.70 -9.61 3.98
CA LEU A 39 1.50 -8.36 4.73
C LEU A 39 2.56 -7.31 4.37
N VAL A 40 3.82 -7.71 4.27
CA VAL A 40 4.92 -6.80 3.85
C VAL A 40 4.69 -6.30 2.43
N LEU A 41 4.33 -7.20 1.50
CA LEU A 41 4.07 -6.86 0.10
C LEU A 41 2.88 -5.89 -0.07
N ILE A 42 1.80 -6.12 0.68
CA ILE A 42 0.65 -5.21 0.70
C ILE A 42 1.08 -3.83 1.21
N ASN A 43 1.83 -3.77 2.32
CA ASN A 43 2.32 -2.50 2.86
C ASN A 43 3.21 -1.77 1.84
N HIS A 44 4.16 -2.45 1.20
CA HIS A 44 4.99 -1.84 0.17
C HIS A 44 4.18 -1.31 -1.01
N ALA A 45 3.20 -2.07 -1.48
CA ALA A 45 2.31 -1.66 -2.56
C ALA A 45 1.53 -0.39 -2.20
N LEU A 46 0.91 -0.37 -1.02
CA LEU A 46 0.07 0.75 -0.58
C LEU A 46 0.87 1.99 -0.20
N VAL A 47 2.06 1.84 0.39
CA VAL A 47 2.99 2.97 0.65
C VAL A 47 3.41 3.65 -0.66
N LYS A 48 3.74 2.86 -1.69
CA LYS A 48 4.15 3.42 -3.00
C LYS A 48 2.99 4.07 -3.75
N ALA A 49 1.80 3.46 -3.69
CA ALA A 49 0.64 3.94 -4.43
C ALA A 49 -0.10 5.10 -3.73
N PHE A 50 -0.11 5.10 -2.40
CA PHE A 50 -0.88 6.02 -1.57
C PHE A 50 0.01 6.68 -0.49
N PRO A 51 1.06 7.43 -0.86
CA PRO A 51 1.90 8.10 0.10
C PRO A 51 1.08 9.12 0.91
N CYS A 52 1.27 9.14 2.23
CA CYS A 52 0.67 10.17 3.05
C CYS A 52 1.30 11.54 2.76
N PRO A 53 0.50 12.63 2.73
CA PRO A 53 1.05 13.96 2.64
C PRO A 53 1.98 14.22 3.83
N ALA A 54 3.15 14.81 3.55
CA ALA A 54 4.04 15.26 4.60
C ALA A 54 3.25 16.23 5.52
N LYS A 55 3.23 15.95 6.82
CA LYS A 55 2.69 16.90 7.79
C LYS A 55 3.54 18.17 7.70
N LYS A 56 2.94 19.28 7.32
CA LYS A 56 3.54 20.61 7.46
C LYS A 56 3.60 21.00 8.93
#